data_AF-A0A7V7PS17-F1
#
_entry.id   AF-A0A7V7PS17-F1
#
_cell.length_a   1.000
_cell.length_b   1.000
_cell.length_c   1.000
_cell.angle_alpha   90.00
_cell.angle_beta   90.00
_cell.angle_gamma   90.00
#
_symmetry.space_group_name_H-M   'P 1'
#
loop_
_entity.id
_entity.type
_entity.pdbx_description
1 polymer ?
#
loop_
_entity_poly.entity_id
_entity_poly.type
_entity_poly.pdbx_seq_one_letter_code
_entity_poly.pdbx_strand_id
1 'polypeptide(L)'
;MVPFETIRRGVLSAAVIAVAAACTPAVAQEVAPSHLAAARAAVDAIDSTEQFDNILMNAATQIKSDLIGSNPDIQPQISDMVDEKALALAPRRADLETEVSRIYAKLFTEAELQSIADFYNSDAGKKLLKQGPVASREMLAAADVWSNGIMRDLRRSSAEGMTQLLSQNGGGAGAPALPTTGAVDGGATSSSQ
;
A
#
# COMPACT_ATOMS: atom_id res chain seq x y z
N MET A 1 47.81 2.68 42.97
CA MET A 1 47.59 2.52 44.43
C MET A 1 47.30 3.92 44.98
N VAL A 2 46.04 4.17 45.34
CA VAL A 2 45.49 5.46 45.82
C VAL A 2 45.85 5.65 47.30
N PRO A 3 46.03 6.88 47.84
CA PRO A 3 44.88 7.66 48.38
C PRO A 3 45.00 9.19 48.14
N PHE A 4 43.94 9.92 47.77
CA PHE A 4 42.91 10.56 48.62
C PHE A 4 43.43 11.37 49.81
N GLU A 5 43.55 12.70 49.63
CA GLU A 5 43.46 13.66 50.73
C GLU A 5 42.65 14.92 50.33
N THR A 6 41.51 15.04 51.03
CA THR A 6 40.88 16.21 51.66
C THR A 6 40.44 17.45 50.86
N ILE A 7 39.14 17.70 51.01
CA ILE A 7 38.31 18.82 50.54
C ILE A 7 38.59 20.09 51.35
N ARG A 8 38.67 21.25 50.69
CA ARG A 8 38.31 22.55 51.28
C ARG A 8 37.48 23.39 50.31
N ARG A 9 36.29 23.76 50.77
CA ARG A 9 35.25 24.55 50.07
C ARG A 9 35.64 26.02 50.06
N GLY A 10 35.56 26.67 48.89
CA GLY A 10 35.56 28.13 48.72
C GLY A 10 34.82 28.48 47.43
N VAL A 11 33.54 28.85 47.51
CA VAL A 11 33.00 30.21 47.29
C VAL A 11 32.72 30.54 45.80
N LEU A 12 31.41 30.69 45.52
CA LEU A 12 30.75 31.55 44.51
C LEU A 12 31.14 31.41 43.03
N SER A 13 30.24 30.80 42.25
CA SER A 13 29.49 31.52 41.19
C SER A 13 28.46 30.58 40.56
N ALA A 14 27.18 30.84 40.83
CA ALA A 14 26.07 30.23 40.13
C ALA A 14 25.91 30.95 38.77
N ALA A 15 26.37 30.32 37.69
CA ALA A 15 25.97 30.68 36.34
C ALA A 15 24.89 29.67 35.90
N VAL A 16 23.63 29.95 36.27
CA VAL A 16 22.48 29.27 35.66
C VAL A 16 22.36 29.85 34.26
N ILE A 17 22.87 29.13 33.26
CA ILE A 17 22.53 29.38 31.86
C ILE A 17 21.08 28.93 31.72
N ALA A 18 20.15 29.89 31.76
CA ALA A 18 18.79 29.70 31.36
C ALA A 18 18.77 29.39 29.84
N VAL A 19 18.73 28.11 29.50
CA VAL A 19 18.30 27.68 28.16
C VAL A 19 16.80 27.96 28.11
N ALA A 20 16.44 29.18 27.70
CA ALA A 20 15.11 29.49 27.23
C ALA A 20 14.92 28.71 25.92
N ALA A 21 14.46 27.47 26.03
CA ALA A 21 13.91 26.73 24.92
C ALA A 21 12.75 27.58 24.38
N ALA A 22 12.98 28.25 23.25
CA ALA A 22 11.93 28.88 22.48
C ALA A 22 10.99 27.78 21.98
N CYS A 23 9.96 27.47 22.76
CA CYS A 23 8.77 26.82 22.26
C CYS A 23 8.06 27.82 21.34
N THR A 24 8.56 27.96 20.11
CA THR A 24 7.76 28.58 19.06
C THR A 24 6.55 27.68 18.85
N PRO A 25 5.32 28.20 18.86
CA PRO A 25 4.16 27.41 18.48
C PRO A 25 4.42 26.89 17.07
N ALA A 26 4.25 25.58 16.86
CA ALA A 26 4.19 24.99 15.54
C ALA A 26 2.96 25.58 14.83
N VAL A 27 3.12 26.77 14.25
CA VAL A 27 2.22 27.26 13.22
C VAL A 27 2.26 26.22 12.12
N ALA A 28 1.11 25.64 11.80
CA ALA A 28 1.00 24.82 10.62
C ALA A 28 1.50 25.67 9.44
N GLN A 29 2.71 25.40 8.98
CA GLN A 29 3.29 26.10 7.84
C GLN A 29 2.33 25.85 6.68
N GLU A 30 1.61 26.89 6.27
CA GLU A 30 0.74 26.81 5.11
C GLU A 30 1.64 26.46 3.91
N VAL A 31 1.33 25.34 3.26
CA VAL A 31 2.15 24.82 2.16
C VAL A 31 2.27 25.90 1.09
N ALA A 32 3.49 26.24 0.70
CA ALA A 32 3.73 27.26 -0.31
C ALA A 32 2.99 26.92 -1.62
N PRO A 33 2.48 27.90 -2.37
CA PRO A 33 1.79 27.64 -3.65
C PRO A 33 2.64 26.84 -4.65
N SER A 34 3.96 27.06 -4.70
CA SER A 34 4.90 26.30 -5.54
C SER A 34 4.96 24.83 -5.14
N HIS A 35 5.01 24.56 -3.84
CA HIS A 35 5.07 23.21 -3.28
C HIS A 35 3.77 22.44 -3.55
N LEU A 36 2.61 23.10 -3.41
CA LEU A 36 1.31 22.53 -3.81
C LEU A 36 1.22 22.26 -5.32
N ALA A 37 1.80 23.12 -6.16
CA ALA A 37 1.84 22.91 -7.61
C ALA A 37 2.73 21.71 -7.99
N ALA A 38 3.91 21.57 -7.36
CA ALA A 38 4.77 20.41 -7.53
C ALA A 38 4.07 19.11 -7.08
N ALA A 39 3.31 19.17 -5.99
CA ALA A 39 2.54 18.02 -5.51
C ALA A 39 1.44 17.60 -6.49
N ARG A 40 0.70 18.56 -7.07
CA ARG A 40 -0.27 18.30 -8.14
C ARG A 40 0.39 17.61 -9.34
N ALA A 41 1.49 18.18 -9.83
CA ALA A 41 2.22 17.62 -10.96
C ALA A 41 2.71 16.18 -10.70
N ALA A 42 3.14 15.87 -9.47
CA ALA A 42 3.53 14.52 -9.08
C ALA A 42 2.33 13.56 -9.02
N VAL A 43 1.22 13.97 -8.41
CA VAL A 43 -0.02 13.17 -8.31
C VAL A 43 -0.57 12.83 -9.69
N ASP A 44 -0.59 13.81 -10.59
CA ASP A 44 -1.02 13.66 -11.98
C ASP A 44 -0.08 12.72 -12.73
N ALA A 45 1.24 12.85 -12.56
CA ALA A 45 2.21 12.02 -13.24
C ALA A 45 2.17 10.54 -12.79
N ILE A 46 1.91 10.28 -11.51
CA ILE A 46 1.77 8.92 -10.96
C ILE A 46 0.48 8.25 -11.45
N ASP A 47 -0.50 9.03 -11.91
CA ASP A 47 -1.84 8.57 -12.26
C ASP A 47 -2.56 7.92 -11.06
N SER A 48 -2.30 8.47 -9.86
CA SER A 48 -2.75 7.87 -8.60
C SER A 48 -4.25 7.99 -8.32
N THR A 49 -4.98 8.74 -9.15
CA THR A 49 -6.40 9.05 -8.93
C THR A 49 -7.35 8.49 -9.99
N GLU A 50 -6.86 7.80 -11.04
CA GLU A 50 -7.68 7.25 -12.14
C GLU A 50 -8.83 6.36 -11.62
N GLN A 51 -8.58 5.59 -10.57
CA GLN A 51 -9.59 4.74 -9.94
C GLN A 51 -10.77 5.53 -9.34
N PHE A 52 -10.60 6.82 -9.06
CA PHE A 52 -11.64 7.67 -8.48
C PHE A 52 -12.59 8.27 -9.54
N ASP A 53 -12.21 8.25 -10.82
CA ASP A 53 -13.00 8.76 -11.95
C ASP A 53 -14.40 8.12 -12.01
N ASN A 54 -14.49 6.84 -11.63
CA ASN A 54 -15.72 6.08 -11.71
C ASN A 54 -16.64 6.24 -10.49
N ILE A 55 -16.21 6.90 -9.41
CA ILE A 55 -16.99 7.00 -8.16
C ILE A 55 -18.38 7.60 -8.43
N LEU A 56 -18.42 8.72 -9.14
CA LEU A 56 -19.66 9.45 -9.38
C LEU A 56 -20.61 8.66 -10.30
N MET A 57 -20.07 8.01 -11.33
CA MET A 57 -20.85 7.17 -12.25
C MET A 57 -21.41 5.93 -11.55
N ASN A 58 -20.62 5.29 -10.70
CA ASN A 58 -21.05 4.15 -9.90
C ASN A 58 -22.18 4.55 -8.93
N ALA A 59 -22.02 5.69 -8.24
CA ALA A 59 -23.04 6.23 -7.36
C ALA A 59 -24.34 6.55 -8.11
N ALA A 60 -24.25 7.21 -9.28
CA ALA A 60 -25.41 7.50 -10.11
C ALA A 60 -26.13 6.22 -10.55
N THR A 61 -25.39 5.20 -10.97
CA THR A 61 -25.94 3.90 -11.38
C THR A 61 -26.67 3.22 -10.23
N GLN A 62 -26.07 3.19 -9.05
CA GLN A 62 -26.67 2.60 -7.85
C GLN A 62 -27.97 3.32 -7.47
N ILE A 63 -27.95 4.66 -7.42
CA ILE A 63 -29.13 5.47 -7.09
C ILE A 63 -30.26 5.28 -8.12
N LYS A 64 -29.94 5.20 -9.41
CA LYS A 64 -30.94 4.89 -10.45
C LYS A 64 -31.56 3.52 -10.23
N SER A 65 -30.75 2.49 -9.96
CA SER A 65 -31.24 1.14 -9.68
C SER A 65 -32.26 1.12 -8.54
N ASP A 66 -31.93 1.79 -7.43
CA ASP A 66 -32.79 1.83 -6.25
C ASP A 66 -34.11 2.58 -6.51
N LEU A 67 -34.03 3.75 -7.15
CA LEU A 67 -35.19 4.59 -7.41
C LEU A 67 -36.11 4.00 -8.48
N ILE A 68 -35.56 3.43 -9.56
CA ILE A 68 -36.32 2.78 -10.64
C ILE A 68 -37.01 1.52 -10.10
N GLY A 69 -36.33 0.73 -9.27
CA GLY A 69 -36.92 -0.46 -8.67
C GLY A 69 -38.18 -0.14 -7.85
N SER A 70 -38.20 1.02 -7.18
CA SER A 70 -39.35 1.48 -6.40
C SER A 70 -40.40 2.24 -7.23
N ASN A 71 -40.05 2.74 -8.41
CA ASN A 71 -40.88 3.64 -9.22
C ASN A 71 -40.71 3.37 -10.73
N PRO A 72 -41.07 2.17 -11.23
CA PRO A 72 -40.77 1.78 -12.61
C PRO A 72 -41.47 2.64 -13.67
N ASP A 73 -42.66 3.18 -13.36
CA ASP A 73 -43.48 3.97 -14.29
C ASP A 73 -42.84 5.32 -14.69
N ILE A 74 -41.86 5.79 -13.90
CA ILE A 74 -41.17 7.06 -14.10
C ILE A 74 -39.66 6.89 -14.31
N GLN A 75 -39.23 5.74 -14.83
CA GLN A 75 -37.84 5.42 -15.09
C GLN A 75 -37.08 6.50 -15.90
N PRO A 76 -37.63 7.04 -17.02
CA PRO A 76 -36.94 8.08 -17.79
C PRO A 76 -36.68 9.33 -16.95
N GLN A 77 -37.68 9.80 -16.19
CA GLN A 77 -37.58 10.99 -15.36
C GLN A 77 -36.56 10.82 -14.24
N ILE A 78 -36.50 9.62 -13.63
CA ILE A 78 -35.49 9.28 -12.62
C ILE A 78 -34.09 9.31 -13.23
N SER A 79 -33.93 8.72 -14.42
CA SER A 79 -32.64 8.66 -15.09
C SER A 79 -32.11 10.06 -15.40
N ASP A 80 -32.94 10.91 -16.01
CA ASP A 80 -32.60 12.29 -16.34
C ASP A 80 -32.26 13.11 -15.09
N MET A 81 -33.09 12.99 -14.04
CA MET A 81 -32.87 13.69 -12.77
C MET A 81 -31.54 13.29 -12.12
N VAL A 82 -31.26 11.99 -12.03
CA VAL A 82 -30.01 11.52 -11.40
C VAL A 82 -28.80 11.92 -12.24
N ASP A 83 -28.88 11.89 -13.57
CA ASP A 83 -27.79 12.37 -14.44
C ASP A 83 -27.52 13.86 -14.29
N GLU A 84 -28.57 14.69 -14.20
CA GLU A 84 -28.42 16.12 -13.93
C GLU A 84 -27.74 16.36 -12.58
N LYS A 85 -28.14 15.63 -11.53
CA LYS A 85 -27.52 15.75 -10.19
C LYS A 85 -26.09 15.24 -10.17
N ALA A 86 -25.79 14.15 -10.88
CA ALA A 86 -24.43 13.66 -11.02
C ALA A 86 -23.56 14.69 -11.72
N LEU A 87 -24.00 15.26 -12.85
CA LEU A 87 -23.26 16.29 -13.58
C LEU A 87 -22.94 17.51 -12.70
N ALA A 88 -23.90 17.94 -11.85
CA ALA A 88 -23.69 19.04 -10.92
C ALA A 88 -22.60 18.75 -9.85
N LEU A 89 -22.30 17.47 -9.58
CA LEU A 89 -21.27 17.04 -8.64
C LEU A 89 -19.91 16.78 -9.29
N ALA A 90 -19.82 16.77 -10.63
CA ALA A 90 -18.56 16.54 -11.35
C ALA A 90 -17.38 17.44 -10.88
N PRO A 91 -17.57 18.73 -10.56
CA PRO A 91 -16.49 19.58 -10.05
C PRO A 91 -15.81 19.08 -8.76
N ARG A 92 -16.47 18.22 -7.97
CA ARG A 92 -15.90 17.64 -6.74
C ARG A 92 -14.69 16.75 -7.00
N ARG A 93 -14.44 16.35 -8.26
CA ARG A 93 -13.21 15.69 -8.66
C ARG A 93 -11.98 16.55 -8.39
N ALA A 94 -12.04 17.84 -8.73
CA ALA A 94 -10.93 18.77 -8.51
C ALA A 94 -10.65 19.01 -7.01
N ASP A 95 -11.69 18.94 -6.17
CA ASP A 95 -11.54 19.02 -4.72
C ASP A 95 -10.74 17.81 -4.19
N LEU A 96 -11.06 16.61 -4.68
CA LEU A 96 -10.34 15.39 -4.31
C LEU A 96 -8.86 15.47 -4.71
N GLU A 97 -8.57 15.87 -5.95
CA GLU A 97 -7.19 16.05 -6.43
C GLU A 97 -6.41 17.07 -5.60
N THR A 98 -7.06 18.16 -5.19
CA THR A 98 -6.45 19.17 -4.32
C THR A 98 -6.13 18.60 -2.94
N GLU A 99 -7.02 17.79 -2.35
CA GLU A 99 -6.75 17.15 -1.06
C GLU A 99 -5.63 16.10 -1.16
N VAL A 100 -5.61 15.28 -2.21
CA VAL A 100 -4.52 14.32 -2.47
C VAL A 100 -3.18 15.05 -2.63
N SER A 101 -3.15 16.14 -3.39
CA SER A 101 -1.95 16.96 -3.58
C SER A 101 -1.46 17.57 -2.27
N ARG A 102 -2.37 18.01 -1.39
CA ARG A 102 -2.02 18.50 -0.05
C ARG A 102 -1.40 17.41 0.82
N ILE A 103 -1.85 16.15 0.68
CA ILE A 103 -1.23 15.01 1.37
C ILE A 103 0.20 14.81 0.87
N TYR A 104 0.42 14.80 -0.44
CA TYR A 104 1.76 14.66 -1.03
C TYR A 104 2.71 15.78 -0.63
N ALA A 105 2.23 17.03 -0.61
CA ALA A 105 3.05 18.18 -0.18
C ALA A 105 3.48 18.12 1.29
N LYS A 106 2.74 17.40 2.15
CA LYS A 106 3.13 17.17 3.54
C LYS A 106 4.16 16.05 3.70
N LEU A 107 4.22 15.12 2.75
CA LEU A 107 5.06 13.92 2.83
C LEU A 107 6.42 14.11 2.15
N PHE A 108 6.47 14.94 1.11
CA PHE A 108 7.65 15.11 0.27
C PHE A 108 8.04 16.58 0.17
N THR A 109 9.33 16.83 0.03
CA THR A 109 9.84 18.16 -0.31
C THR A 109 9.46 18.54 -1.75
N GLU A 110 9.46 19.85 -2.06
CA GLU A 110 9.17 20.34 -3.41
C GLU A 110 10.10 19.73 -4.47
N ALA A 111 11.39 19.55 -4.15
CA ALA A 111 12.38 18.97 -5.06
C ALA A 111 12.14 17.46 -5.31
N GLU A 112 11.73 16.72 -4.30
CA GLU A 112 11.36 15.30 -4.45
C GLU A 112 10.10 15.15 -5.31
N LEU A 113 9.09 16.00 -5.10
CA LEU A 113 7.87 16.00 -5.91
C LEU A 113 8.17 16.29 -7.37
N GLN A 114 9.04 17.26 -7.66
CA GLN A 114 9.49 17.52 -9.03
C GLN A 114 10.20 16.31 -9.63
N SER A 115 11.10 15.68 -8.88
CA SER A 115 11.83 14.49 -9.35
C SER A 115 10.90 13.30 -9.63
N ILE A 116 9.88 13.11 -8.79
CA ILE A 116 8.82 12.12 -8.98
C ILE A 116 8.05 12.40 -10.27
N ALA A 117 7.60 13.66 -10.44
CA ALA A 117 6.86 14.07 -11.63
C ALA A 117 7.68 13.86 -12.91
N ASP A 118 8.97 14.22 -12.90
CA ASP A 118 9.88 14.05 -14.04
C ASP A 118 10.08 12.57 -14.38
N PHE A 119 10.30 11.73 -13.37
CA PHE A 119 10.47 10.29 -13.58
C PHE A 119 9.22 9.66 -14.20
N TYR A 120 8.04 9.88 -13.61
CA TYR A 120 6.80 9.27 -14.09
C TYR A 120 6.34 9.83 -15.44
N ASN A 121 6.75 11.05 -15.80
CA ASN A 121 6.51 11.59 -17.13
C ASN A 121 7.44 11.04 -18.23
N SER A 122 8.58 10.45 -17.86
CA SER A 122 9.50 9.81 -18.81
C SER A 122 8.86 8.58 -19.48
N ASP A 123 9.39 8.18 -20.65
CA ASP A 123 8.92 6.97 -21.35
C ASP A 123 9.04 5.71 -20.49
N ALA A 124 10.11 5.60 -19.70
CA ALA A 124 10.31 4.50 -18.78
C ALA A 124 9.31 4.52 -17.62
N GLY A 125 9.06 5.69 -17.03
CA GLY A 125 8.08 5.87 -15.94
C GLY A 125 6.66 5.53 -16.38
N LYS A 126 6.22 6.05 -17.53
CA LYS A 126 4.92 5.71 -18.13
C LYS A 126 4.80 4.23 -18.45
N LYS A 127 5.86 3.62 -18.99
CA LYS A 127 5.89 2.17 -19.24
C LYS A 127 5.80 1.37 -17.93
N LEU A 128 6.45 1.83 -16.86
CA LEU A 128 6.39 1.19 -15.55
C LEU A 128 4.98 1.26 -14.96
N LEU A 129 4.28 2.40 -15.05
CA LEU A 129 2.88 2.50 -14.60
C LEU A 129 1.99 1.48 -15.35
N LYS A 130 2.13 1.42 -16.68
CA LYS A 130 1.33 0.52 -17.53
C LYS A 130 1.65 -0.96 -17.31
N GLN A 131 2.93 -1.31 -17.14
CA GLN A 131 3.38 -2.70 -17.10
C GLN A 131 3.59 -3.25 -15.68
N GLY A 132 3.68 -2.39 -14.67
CA GLY A 132 3.88 -2.77 -13.28
C GLY A 132 2.90 -3.83 -12.79
N PRO A 133 1.57 -3.69 -13.01
CA PRO A 133 0.61 -4.72 -12.63
C PRO A 133 0.84 -6.07 -13.33
N VAL A 134 1.30 -6.07 -14.59
CA VAL A 134 1.64 -7.31 -15.33
C VAL A 134 2.88 -7.95 -14.70
N ALA A 135 3.95 -7.17 -14.54
CA ALA A 135 5.20 -7.63 -13.95
C ALA A 135 5.00 -8.21 -12.54
N SER A 136 4.19 -7.57 -11.70
CA SER A 136 3.85 -8.08 -10.36
C SER A 136 3.14 -9.43 -10.41
N ARG A 137 2.18 -9.61 -11.33
CA ARG A 137 1.49 -10.91 -11.49
C ARG A 137 2.44 -12.00 -11.99
N GLU A 138 3.29 -11.70 -12.96
CA GLU A 138 4.26 -12.65 -13.49
C GLU A 138 5.32 -13.05 -12.45
N MET A 139 5.80 -12.09 -11.67
CA MET A 139 6.72 -12.34 -10.55
C MET A 139 6.11 -13.30 -9.53
N LEU A 140 4.86 -13.10 -9.13
CA LEU A 140 4.16 -13.98 -8.19
C LEU A 140 3.96 -15.39 -8.77
N ALA A 141 3.61 -15.50 -10.06
CA ALA A 141 3.49 -16.79 -10.73
C ALA A 141 4.83 -17.55 -10.77
N ALA A 142 5.94 -16.85 -11.03
CA ALA A 142 7.26 -17.45 -11.01
C ALA A 142 7.66 -17.95 -9.60
N ALA A 143 7.31 -17.19 -8.56
CA ALA A 143 7.57 -17.57 -7.17
C ALA A 143 6.80 -18.84 -6.77
N ASP A 144 5.56 -19.00 -7.23
CA ASP A 144 4.75 -20.20 -6.99
C ASP A 144 5.39 -21.45 -7.61
N VAL A 145 5.79 -21.37 -8.89
CA VAL A 145 6.47 -22.46 -9.59
C VAL A 145 7.77 -22.85 -8.87
N TRP A 146 8.57 -21.86 -8.50
CA TRP A 146 9.82 -22.08 -7.76
C TRP A 146 9.58 -22.76 -6.41
N SER A 147 8.62 -22.27 -5.62
CA SER A 147 8.26 -22.83 -4.30
C SER A 147 7.80 -24.29 -4.41
N ASN A 148 6.96 -24.60 -5.39
CA ASN A 148 6.52 -25.97 -5.68
C ASN A 148 7.70 -26.90 -6.04
N GLY A 149 8.67 -26.39 -6.81
CA GLY A 149 9.91 -27.09 -7.12
C GLY A 149 10.73 -27.40 -5.87
N ILE A 150 10.97 -26.40 -5.01
CA ILE A 150 11.70 -26.56 -3.75
C ILE A 150 11.03 -27.60 -2.86
N MET A 151 9.71 -27.54 -2.71
CA MET A 151 8.97 -28.50 -1.87
C MET A 151 9.09 -29.94 -2.38
N ARG A 152 9.02 -30.14 -3.71
CA ARG A 152 9.22 -31.46 -4.33
C ARG A 152 10.63 -31.99 -4.06
N ASP A 153 11.64 -31.15 -4.26
CA ASP A 153 13.04 -31.55 -4.14
C ASP A 153 13.40 -31.81 -2.67
N LEU A 154 12.91 -30.97 -1.75
CA LEU A 154 13.07 -31.15 -0.32
C LEU A 154 12.44 -32.47 0.16
N ARG A 155 11.19 -32.75 -0.24
CA ARG A 155 10.52 -34.03 0.10
C ARG A 155 11.34 -35.24 -0.35
N ARG A 156 11.88 -35.21 -1.57
CA ARG A 156 12.73 -36.29 -2.10
C ARG A 156 13.98 -36.49 -1.24
N SER A 157 14.74 -35.41 -1.01
CA SER A 157 15.98 -35.48 -0.23
C SER A 157 15.74 -35.91 1.23
N SER A 158 14.64 -35.47 1.85
CA SER A 158 14.26 -35.88 3.21
C SER A 158 13.90 -37.36 3.27
N ALA A 159 13.21 -37.90 2.26
CA ALA A 159 12.90 -39.33 2.20
C ALA A 159 14.18 -40.17 2.10
N GLU A 160 15.10 -39.79 1.21
CA GLU A 160 16.41 -40.45 1.07
C GLU A 160 17.22 -40.41 2.37
N GLY A 161 17.29 -39.23 3.01
CA GLY A 161 17.96 -39.07 4.29
C GLY A 161 17.34 -39.94 5.39
N MET A 162 16.01 -40.06 5.42
CA MET A 162 15.31 -40.93 6.39
C MET A 162 15.67 -42.41 6.18
N THR A 163 15.70 -42.89 4.93
CA THR A 163 16.12 -44.27 4.62
C THR A 163 17.55 -44.55 5.11
N GLN A 164 18.45 -43.58 4.92
CA GLN A 164 19.83 -43.71 5.39
C GLN A 164 19.92 -43.74 6.92
N LEU A 165 19.16 -42.88 7.63
CA LEU A 165 19.11 -42.86 9.09
C LEU A 165 18.59 -44.18 9.67
N LEU A 166 17.52 -44.75 9.09
CA LEU A 166 16.96 -46.03 9.52
C LEU A 166 17.95 -47.19 9.33
N SER A 167 18.72 -47.17 8.24
CA SER A 167 19.74 -48.18 7.93
C SER A 167 20.92 -48.12 8.90
N GLN A 168 21.33 -46.92 9.33
CA GLN A 168 22.43 -46.72 10.28
C GLN A 168 22.04 -47.06 11.72
N ASN A 169 20.78 -46.85 12.10
CA ASN A 169 20.30 -47.09 13.46
C ASN A 169 19.74 -48.52 13.69
N GLY A 170 20.09 -49.48 12.82
CA GLY A 170 19.76 -50.90 13.01
C GLY A 170 18.27 -51.26 12.79
N GLY A 171 17.50 -50.43 12.09
CA GLY A 171 16.07 -50.60 11.90
C GLY A 171 15.71 -51.60 10.81
N GLY A 172 15.68 -52.89 11.15
CA GLY A 172 14.79 -53.85 10.49
C GLY A 172 13.33 -53.65 10.94
N ALA A 173 12.41 -53.87 10.00
CA ALA A 173 10.95 -53.99 10.13
C ALA A 173 10.12 -52.70 10.37
N GLY A 174 9.42 -52.30 9.30
CA GLY A 174 8.28 -51.37 9.34
C GLY A 174 8.44 -50.20 8.36
N ALA A 175 8.19 -50.42 7.07
CA ALA A 175 8.09 -49.32 6.11
C ALA A 175 6.98 -48.36 6.56
N PRO A 176 7.24 -47.07 6.82
CA PRO A 176 6.17 -46.13 7.06
C PRO A 176 5.44 -45.95 5.72
N ALA A 177 4.13 -46.25 5.71
CA ALA A 177 3.29 -45.93 4.58
C ALA A 177 3.39 -44.42 4.31
N LEU A 178 3.84 -44.04 3.11
CA LEU A 178 3.70 -42.67 2.63
C LEU A 178 2.22 -42.29 2.74
N PRO A 179 1.88 -41.09 3.24
CA PRO A 179 0.49 -40.65 3.24
C PRO A 179 0.01 -40.65 1.79
N THR A 180 -0.94 -41.54 1.48
CA THR A 180 -1.62 -41.54 0.19
C THR A 180 -2.32 -40.21 0.07
N THR A 181 -2.01 -39.53 -1.03
CA THR A 181 -2.61 -38.27 -1.47
C THR A 181 -4.11 -38.32 -1.21
N GLY A 182 -4.57 -37.65 -0.15
CA GLY A 182 -5.95 -37.22 -0.05
C GLY A 182 -6.14 -36.24 -1.19
N ALA A 183 -6.96 -36.63 -2.16
CA ALA A 183 -7.51 -35.71 -3.13
C ALA A 183 -8.08 -34.52 -2.33
N VAL A 184 -7.41 -33.38 -2.41
CA VAL A 184 -8.01 -32.12 -2.00
C VAL A 184 -8.98 -31.81 -3.12
N ASP A 185 -10.21 -32.30 -2.95
CA ASP A 185 -11.36 -31.85 -3.71
C ASP A 185 -11.37 -30.33 -3.56
N GLY A 186 -11.02 -29.63 -4.64
CA GLY A 186 -11.16 -28.19 -4.78
C GLY A 186 -12.63 -27.83 -4.90
N GLY A 187 -13.40 -28.12 -3.87
CA GLY A 187 -14.75 -27.60 -3.68
C GLY A 187 -14.65 -26.11 -3.38
N ALA A 188 -14.62 -25.31 -4.43
CA ALA A 188 -14.96 -23.90 -4.36
C ALA A 188 -16.43 -23.78 -3.91
N THR A 189 -16.66 -23.67 -2.60
CA THR A 189 -17.90 -23.09 -2.09
C THR A 189 -17.78 -21.58 -2.21
N SER A 190 -18.21 -21.08 -3.38
CA SER A 190 -18.73 -19.72 -3.50
C SER A 190 -19.96 -19.62 -2.60
N SER A 191 -19.84 -18.90 -1.48
CA SER A 191 -20.97 -18.41 -0.71
C SER A 191 -20.88 -16.91 -0.65
N SER A 192 -21.55 -16.28 -1.62
CA SER A 192 -22.02 -14.90 -1.51
C SER A 192 -23.04 -14.81 -0.38
N GLN A 193 -22.79 -13.90 0.55
CA GLN A 193 -23.81 -13.08 1.22
C GLN A 193 -23.31 -11.64 1.20
#